data_AF-A0AAD8A7D4-F1
#
_entry.id   AF-A0AAD8A7D4-F1
#
_cell.length_a   1.000
_cell.length_b   1.000
_cell.length_c   1.000
_cell.angle_alpha   90.00
_cell.angle_beta   90.00
_cell.angle_gamma   90.00
#
_symmetry.space_group_name_H-M   'P 1'
#
loop_
_entity.id
_entity.type
_entity.pdbx_description
1 polymer ?
#
loop_
_entity_poly.entity_id
_entity_poly.type
_entity_poly.pdbx_seq_one_letter_code
_entity_poly.pdbx_strand_id
1 'polypeptide(L)' 'RLNITYSYDLRHESGDKADAVLCFAPVVKVPNQLLGAPLGTNVSLECHVEAFPNTINYWVKNRGEMLLDG' A
#
# COMPACT_ATOMS: atom_id res chain seq x y z
N ARG A 1 0.52 5.34 9.02
CA ARG A 1 -0.75 4.63 9.34
C ARG A 1 -1.55 4.54 8.05
N LEU A 2 -1.73 3.35 7.48
CA LEU A 2 -2.51 3.18 6.25
C LEU A 2 -3.98 3.06 6.62
N ASN A 3 -4.82 3.98 6.14
CA ASN A 3 -6.26 3.92 6.34
C ASN A 3 -6.94 4.11 5.00
N ILE A 4 -7.36 3.02 4.37
CA ILE A 4 -8.18 3.07 3.15
C ILE A 4 -9.30 2.04 3.28
N THR A 5 -10.51 2.54 3.48
CA THR A 5 -11.74 1.74 3.44
C THR A 5 -12.37 1.91 2.07
N TYR A 6 -12.58 0.82 1.34
CA TYR A 6 -13.39 0.81 0.12
C TYR A 6 -14.72 0.11 0.39
N SER A 7 -15.84 0.75 0.05
CA SER A 7 -17.18 0.17 0.12
C SER A 7 -17.86 0.31 -1.23
N TYR A 8 -18.22 -0.81 -1.86
CA TYR A 8 -18.99 -0.85 -3.09
C TYR A 8 -20.28 -1.62 -2.85
N ASP A 9 -21.44 -1.02 -3.15
CA ASP A 9 -22.75 -1.68 -3.08
C ASP A 9 -23.20 -2.10 -4.49
N LEU A 10 -23.17 -3.40 -4.77
CA LEU A 10 -23.74 -3.96 -5.99
C LEU A 10 -25.12 -4.54 -5.69
N ARG A 11 -26.17 -3.81 -6.10
CA ARG A 11 -27.53 -4.34 -6.18
C ARG A 11 -27.85 -4.68 -7.63
N HIS A 12 -28.23 -5.93 -7.88
CA HIS A 12 -28.90 -6.28 -9.13
C HIS A 12 -30.08 -7.20 -8.85
N GLU A 13 -31.23 -6.85 -9.43
CA GLU A 13 -32.48 -7.59 -9.31
C GLU A 13 -32.43 -8.91 -10.10
N SER A 14 -32.94 -9.95 -9.45
CA SER A 14 -33.21 -11.31 -9.96
C SER A 14 -31.99 -12.20 -10.32
N GLY A 15 -31.76 -13.20 -9.46
CA GLY A 15 -31.54 -14.59 -9.92
C GLY A 15 -30.13 -15.19 -9.80
N ASP A 16 -29.07 -14.50 -10.21
CA ASP A 16 -27.70 -15.00 -10.03
C ASP A 16 -26.73 -13.81 -9.97
N LYS A 17 -26.24 -13.51 -8.77
CA LYS A 17 -25.44 -12.32 -8.50
C LYS A 17 -23.97 -12.61 -8.79
N ALA A 18 -23.48 -12.22 -9.96
CA ALA A 18 -22.05 -12.19 -10.23
C ALA A 18 -21.42 -10.95 -9.56
N ASP A 19 -20.67 -11.15 -8.48
CA ASP A 19 -19.89 -10.09 -7.84
C ASP A 19 -18.67 -9.77 -8.73
N ALA A 20 -18.79 -8.73 -9.58
CA ALA A 20 -17.67 -8.24 -10.37
C ALA A 20 -16.70 -7.44 -9.49
N VAL A 21 -15.42 -7.83 -9.50
CA VAL A 21 -14.36 -7.22 -8.68
C VAL A 21 -13.37 -6.50 -9.59
N LEU A 22 -13.14 -5.21 -9.35
CA LEU A 22 -12.17 -4.40 -10.09
C LEU A 22 -10.75 -4.59 -9.52
N CYS A 23 -9.90 -5.31 -10.24
CA CYS A 23 -8.49 -5.49 -9.88
C CYS A 23 -7.60 -4.50 -10.62
N PHE A 24 -6.64 -3.91 -9.91
CA PHE A 24 -5.63 -3.03 -10.53
C PHE A 24 -4.27 -3.17 -9.86
N ALA A 25 -3.22 -2.94 -10.65
CA ALA A 25 -1.85 -3.11 -10.22
C ALA A 25 -1.46 -2.09 -9.14
N PRO A 26 -0.53 -2.43 -8.23
CA PRO A 26 -0.07 -1.51 -7.20
C PRO A 26 0.66 -0.31 -7.78
N VAL A 27 0.34 0.88 -7.26
CA VAL A 27 1.04 2.13 -7.54
C VAL A 27 1.65 2.64 -6.24
N VAL A 28 2.97 2.85 -6.23
CA VAL A 28 3.70 3.37 -5.08
C VAL A 28 4.07 4.82 -5.31
N LYS A 29 3.66 5.71 -4.40
CA LYS A 29 3.99 7.14 -4.41
C LYS A 29 4.89 7.45 -3.22
N VAL A 30 6.07 8.01 -3.50
CA VAL A 30 7.05 8.38 -2.49
C VAL A 30 7.10 9.91 -2.38
N PRO A 31 6.68 10.51 -1.25
CA PRO A 31 6.65 11.96 -1.11
C PRO A 31 8.06 12.56 -1.05
N ASN A 32 9.03 11.85 -0.46
CA ASN A 32 10.41 12.31 -0.31
C ASN A 32 11.37 11.21 -0.77
N GLN A 33 12.02 11.42 -1.92
CA GLN A 33 12.97 10.46 -2.48
C GLN A 33 14.35 10.51 -1.79
N LEU A 34 14.66 11.61 -1.13
CA LEU A 34 15.90 11.83 -0.42
C LEU A 34 15.63 12.54 0.89
N LEU A 35 16.16 11.98 1.98
CA LEU A 35 16.09 12.56 3.31
C LEU A 35 17.50 12.66 3.88
N GLY A 36 17.85 13.85 4.38
CA GLY A 36 19.07 14.09 5.13
C GLY A 36 18.76 14.15 6.63
N ALA A 37 19.64 13.60 7.45
CA ALA A 37 19.54 13.68 8.91
C ALA A 37 20.91 13.87 9.55
N PRO A 38 21.02 14.71 10.60
CA PRO A 38 22.21 14.79 11.43
C PRO A 38 22.55 13.44 12.08
N LEU A 39 23.83 13.28 12.44
CA LEU A 39 24.30 12.08 13.13
C LEU A 39 23.56 11.89 14.46
N GLY A 40 23.16 10.64 14.73
CA GLY A 40 22.45 10.27 15.96
C GLY A 40 20.97 10.62 15.99
N THR A 41 20.38 11.07 14.87
CA THR A 41 18.95 11.37 14.77
C THR A 41 18.18 10.31 13.97
N ASN A 42 16.87 10.23 14.21
CA ASN A 42 15.99 9.29 13.51
C ASN A 42 15.36 9.94 12.27
N VAL A 43 15.13 9.12 11.25
CA VAL A 43 14.37 9.50 10.06
C VAL A 43 13.15 8.59 9.90
N SER A 44 12.06 9.16 9.40
CA SER A 44 10.86 8.40 9.04
C SER A 44 10.78 8.29 7.53
N LEU A 45 10.71 7.06 7.01
CA LEU A 45 10.42 6.80 5.61
C LEU A 45 8.92 6.57 5.44
N GLU A 46 8.35 7.14 4.38
CA GLU A 46 6.93 7.02 4.07
C GLU A 46 6.73 6.74 2.58
N CYS A 47 5.74 5.92 2.27
CA CYS A 47 5.19 5.74 0.94
C CYS A 47 3.69 5.49 1.00
N HIS A 48 3.00 5.81 -0.09
CA HIS A 48 1.58 5.55 -0.26
C HIS A 48 1.40 4.49 -1.35
N VAL A 49 0.62 3.45 -1.05
CA VAL A 49 0.35 2.35 -1.99
C VAL A 49 -1.12 2.31 -2.33
N GLU A 50 -1.44 2.37 -3.61
CA GLU A 50 -2.79 2.24 -4.17
C GLU A 50 -2.87 0.93 -4.95
N ALA A 51 -3.68 -0.03 -4.50
CA ALA A 51 -3.84 -1.34 -5.15
C ALA A 51 -5.21 -1.97 -4.82
N PHE A 52 -5.70 -2.85 -5.69
CA PHE A 52 -6.78 -3.77 -5.35
C PHE A 52 -6.55 -5.17 -5.97
N PRO A 53 -6.65 -6.27 -5.18
CA PRO A 53 -6.80 -6.28 -3.72
C PRO A 53 -5.59 -5.68 -3.00
N ASN A 54 -5.70 -5.49 -1.68
CA ASN A 54 -4.60 -4.93 -0.87
C ASN A 54 -3.30 -5.72 -1.06
N THR A 55 -2.17 -5.01 -1.00
CA THR A 55 -0.83 -5.57 -1.18
C THR A 55 -0.16 -5.92 0.13
N ILE A 56 0.79 -6.85 0.06
CA ILE A 56 1.79 -7.05 1.11
C ILE A 56 2.90 -6.02 0.86
N ASN A 57 3.17 -5.16 1.83
CA ASN A 57 4.16 -4.09 1.72
C ASN A 57 5.26 -4.32 2.76
N TYR A 58 6.53 -4.25 2.33
CA TYR A 58 7.69 -4.41 3.20
C TYR A 58 8.80 -3.47 2.73
N TRP A 59 9.66 -3.09 3.67
CA TRP A 59 10.82 -2.26 3.38
C TRP A 59 12.02 -3.16 3.05
N VAL A 60 12.86 -2.71 2.12
CA VAL A 60 14.10 -3.39 1.76
C VAL A 60 15.25 -2.39 1.82
N LYS A 61 16.35 -2.79 2.44
CA LYS A 61 17.58 -2.02 2.47
C LYS A 61 18.54 -2.54 1.40
N ASN A 62 19.06 -1.63 0.57
CA ASN A 62 20.11 -1.83 -0.45
C ASN A 62 20.23 -3.24 -1.05
N ARG A 63 20.91 -4.16 -0.36
CA ARG A 63 21.31 -5.51 -0.83
C ARG A 63 20.19 -6.56 -0.78
N GLY A 64 18.93 -6.14 -0.71
CA GLY A 64 17.80 -7.07 -0.62
C GLY A 64 17.48 -7.50 0.81
N GLU A 65 18.06 -6.87 1.82
CA GLU A 65 17.74 -7.15 3.22
C GLU A 65 16.35 -6.59 3.53
N MET A 66 15.40 -7.49 3.78
CA MET A 66 14.06 -7.11 4.20
C MET A 66 14.10 -6.55 5.62
N LEU A 67 13.56 -5.36 5.78
CA LEU A 67 13.31 -4.74 7.07
C LEU A 67 11.88 -5.13 7.47
N LEU A 68 11.77 -6.26 8.17
CA LEU A 68 10.56 -6.62 8.90
C LEU A 68 10.73 -6.07 10.32
N ASP A 69 9.79 -5.22 10.74
CA ASP A 69 9.69 -4.88 12.17
C ASP A 69 9.16 -6.13 12.89
N GLY A 70 9.81 -6.52 13.99
CA GLY A 70 9.39 -7.62 14.85
C GLY A 70 8.23 -7.24 15.75
#